data_AF-A0A7V9KPG5-F1
#
_entry.id   AF-A0A7V9KPG5-F1
#
_cell.length_a   1.000
_cell.length_b   1.000
_cell.length_c   1.000
_cell.angle_alpha   90.00
_cell.angle_beta   90.00
_cell.angle_gamma   90.00
#
_symmetry.space_group_name_H-M   'P 1'
#
loop_
_entity.id
_entity.type
_entity.pdbx_description
1 polymer ?
#
loop_
_entity_poly.entity_id
_entity_poly.type
_entity_poly.pdbx_seq_one_letter_code
_entity_poly.pdbx_strand_id
1 'polypeptide(L)'
;MLTRGWKISGWRWKTFIKHLWTKLNTDDVVNRAAILSFYFLLALFPLLLFLTALLGYFVDAGTELRRNLLTYLGVIVPVSASDLINTTVDEISQDSSGAKLWFGLLTSLWFASSGMGAIIEALNVAYDVNETRAWWRRTLLAILLTIALAVLIITALALMFYGSRIAEEIANRYGFGATFTAGWTVLRWLFVLVFVFLAFELIYYFAPDLHEQQLRWLAPGAIIGVFLWLLVSFLFGSYLNFYNTYSIVYGSLGAVIILMLWFYLTGMTILIGGEVNAIIEQAAARAGDPEAKAAGEKLPDERARVRAAGA
;
A
#
# COMPACT_ATOMS: atom_id res chain seq x y z
N MET A 1 2.57 0.68 24.41
CA MET A 1 3.57 0.30 23.37
C MET A 1 4.01 1.48 22.51
N LEU A 2 3.11 2.35 22.02
CA LEU A 2 3.41 3.49 21.12
C LEU A 2 4.36 4.57 21.67
N THR A 3 4.42 4.77 23.00
CA THR A 3 5.20 5.88 23.59
C THR A 3 6.67 5.55 23.87
N ARG A 4 7.07 4.27 23.81
CA ARG A 4 8.45 3.86 24.12
C ARG A 4 9.37 4.03 22.90
N GLY A 5 9.00 3.54 21.72
CA GLY A 5 9.82 3.66 20.50
C GLY A 5 10.21 5.11 20.17
N TRP A 6 9.28 6.05 20.37
CA TRP A 6 9.54 7.48 20.17
C TRP A 6 10.34 8.15 21.29
N LYS A 7 10.16 7.72 22.55
CA LYS A 7 10.98 8.20 23.67
C LYS A 7 12.41 7.69 23.60
N ILE A 8 12.65 6.53 22.99
CA ILE A 8 13.97 5.88 22.91
C ILE A 8 14.90 6.60 21.94
N SER A 9 14.39 7.30 20.93
CA SER A 9 15.24 8.08 20.02
C SER A 9 15.92 9.27 20.73
N GLY A 10 15.30 9.88 21.74
CA GLY A 10 15.86 11.07 22.44
C GLY A 10 16.06 12.30 21.54
N TRP A 11 15.67 12.24 20.26
CA TRP A 11 15.92 13.31 19.30
C TRP A 11 14.90 14.43 19.43
N ARG A 12 15.40 15.67 19.36
CA ARG A 12 14.53 16.82 19.11
C ARG A 12 13.95 16.66 17.71
N TRP A 13 12.66 16.96 17.55
CA TRP A 13 11.94 16.86 16.28
C TRP A 13 12.67 17.45 15.07
N LYS A 14 13.33 18.60 15.25
CA LYS A 14 14.13 19.24 14.19
C LYS A 14 15.28 18.35 13.69
N THR A 15 15.94 17.64 14.61
CA THR A 15 17.03 16.71 14.28
C THR A 15 16.51 15.50 13.51
N PHE A 16 15.37 14.94 13.94
CA PHE A 16 14.74 13.82 13.24
C PHE A 16 14.34 14.19 11.80
N ILE A 17 13.67 15.32 11.61
CA ILE A 17 13.28 15.78 10.27
C ILE A 17 14.51 16.03 9.40
N LYS A 18 15.56 16.66 9.94
CA LYS A 18 16.80 16.90 9.21
C LYS A 18 17.46 15.58 8.78
N HIS A 19 17.51 14.60 9.69
CA HIS A 19 18.09 13.30 9.40
C HIS A 19 17.27 12.51 8.38
N LEU A 20 15.94 12.49 8.52
CA LEU A 20 15.02 11.91 7.55
C LEU A 20 15.22 12.54 6.17
N TRP A 21 15.31 13.87 6.09
CA TRP A 21 15.58 14.56 4.83
C TRP A 21 16.92 14.15 4.22
N THR A 22 17.96 13.99 5.02
CA THR A 22 19.25 13.48 4.54
C THR A 22 19.11 12.06 4.00
N LYS A 23 18.50 11.14 4.76
CA LYS A 23 18.26 9.73 4.37
C LYS A 23 17.45 9.63 3.07
N LEU A 24 16.35 10.37 2.96
CA LEU A 24 15.52 10.39 1.75
C LEU A 24 16.31 10.78 0.49
N ASN A 25 17.29 11.67 0.61
CA ASN A 25 18.14 12.08 -0.50
C ASN A 25 19.28 11.09 -0.76
N THR A 26 19.93 10.54 0.28
CA THR A 26 21.02 9.57 0.10
C THR A 26 20.53 8.25 -0.47
N ASP A 27 19.30 7.87 -0.13
CA ASP A 27 18.71 6.58 -0.49
C ASP A 27 17.89 6.70 -1.80
N ASP A 28 17.88 7.89 -2.39
CA ASP A 28 17.29 8.23 -3.67
C ASP A 28 15.79 7.89 -3.76
N VAL A 29 15.06 8.20 -2.67
CA VAL A 29 13.64 7.84 -2.51
C VAL A 29 12.76 8.44 -3.60
N VAL A 30 13.10 9.63 -4.08
CA VAL A 30 12.40 10.30 -5.19
C VAL A 30 12.50 9.46 -6.47
N ASN A 31 13.69 9.04 -6.90
CA ASN A 31 13.83 8.23 -8.11
C ASN A 31 13.24 6.83 -7.92
N ARG A 32 13.38 6.24 -6.73
CA ARG A 32 12.75 4.94 -6.42
C ARG A 32 11.23 5.01 -6.48
N ALA A 33 10.61 6.08 -6.00
CA ALA A 33 9.17 6.29 -6.12
C ALA A 33 8.73 6.43 -7.59
N ALA A 34 9.55 7.00 -8.46
CA ALA A 34 9.29 7.04 -9.91
C ALA A 34 9.39 5.65 -10.56
N ILE A 35 10.36 4.82 -10.12
CA ILE A 35 10.44 3.42 -10.54
C ILE A 35 9.19 2.65 -10.10
N LEU A 36 8.73 2.85 -8.85
CA LEU A 36 7.51 2.23 -8.33
C LEU A 36 6.28 2.64 -9.14
N SER A 37 6.15 3.92 -9.50
CA SER A 37 4.99 4.39 -10.25
C SER A 37 4.90 3.77 -11.64
N PHE A 38 6.04 3.54 -12.30
CA PHE A 38 6.10 2.81 -13.56
C PHE A 38 5.62 1.36 -13.40
N TYR A 39 6.10 0.63 -12.39
CA TYR A 39 5.64 -0.74 -12.15
C TYR A 39 4.16 -0.82 -11.75
N PHE A 40 3.66 0.11 -10.95
CA PHE A 40 2.24 0.19 -10.60
C PHE A 40 1.38 0.43 -11.83
N LEU A 41 1.82 1.30 -12.75
CA LEU A 41 1.13 1.52 -14.02
C LEU A 41 1.16 0.27 -14.91
N LEU A 42 2.29 -0.43 -15.00
CA LEU A 42 2.38 -1.68 -15.77
C LEU A 42 1.47 -2.77 -15.21
N ALA A 43 1.34 -2.86 -13.88
CA ALA A 43 0.45 -3.81 -13.22
C ALA A 43 -1.03 -3.49 -13.43
N LEU A 44 -1.37 -2.24 -13.74
CA LEU A 44 -2.75 -1.79 -13.92
C LEU A 44 -3.43 -2.45 -15.11
N PHE A 45 -2.81 -2.45 -16.30
CA PHE A 45 -3.48 -2.96 -17.51
C PHE A 45 -3.85 -4.44 -17.41
N PRO A 46 -2.95 -5.34 -17.01
CA PRO A 46 -3.32 -6.73 -16.79
C PRO A 46 -4.37 -6.87 -15.68
N LEU A 47 -4.28 -6.07 -14.60
CA LEU A 47 -5.27 -6.12 -13.52
C LEU A 47 -6.65 -5.76 -14.04
N LEU A 48 -6.75 -4.74 -14.90
CA LEU A 48 -7.99 -4.39 -15.57
C LEU A 48 -8.49 -5.53 -16.46
N LEU A 49 -7.62 -6.16 -17.27
CA LEU A 49 -7.97 -7.35 -18.07
C LEU A 49 -8.51 -8.50 -17.22
N PHE A 50 -7.91 -8.73 -16.05
CA PHE A 50 -8.36 -9.74 -15.12
C PHE A 50 -9.73 -9.38 -14.53
N LEU A 51 -9.88 -8.15 -14.01
CA LEU A 51 -11.14 -7.69 -13.42
C LEU A 51 -12.28 -7.68 -14.44
N THR A 52 -12.03 -7.28 -15.68
CA THR A 52 -13.05 -7.29 -16.75
C THR A 52 -13.48 -8.69 -17.11
N ALA A 53 -12.54 -9.61 -17.27
CA ALA A 53 -12.86 -10.98 -17.60
C ALA A 53 -13.49 -11.71 -16.41
N LEU A 54 -13.14 -11.33 -15.17
CA LEU A 54 -13.78 -11.82 -13.95
C LEU A 54 -15.22 -11.32 -13.87
N LEU A 55 -15.43 -10.03 -14.15
CA LEU A 55 -16.77 -9.45 -14.26
C LEU A 55 -17.56 -10.12 -15.39
N GLY A 56 -17.01 -10.29 -16.59
CA GLY A 56 -17.66 -10.99 -17.70
C GLY A 56 -18.04 -12.44 -17.37
N TYR A 57 -17.22 -13.13 -16.58
CA TYR A 57 -17.53 -14.45 -16.05
C TYR A 57 -18.65 -14.43 -15.00
N PHE A 58 -18.70 -13.39 -14.16
CA PHE A 58 -19.77 -13.15 -13.20
C PHE A 58 -20.90 -12.26 -13.75
N VAL A 59 -20.96 -11.94 -15.05
CA VAL A 59 -22.01 -11.07 -15.63
C VAL A 59 -23.33 -11.83 -15.75
N ASP A 60 -23.31 -13.17 -15.74
CA ASP A 60 -24.48 -13.97 -15.41
C ASP A 60 -24.99 -13.72 -13.96
N ALA A 61 -24.20 -13.02 -13.14
CA ALA A 61 -24.51 -12.53 -11.79
C ALA A 61 -24.37 -10.98 -11.67
N GLY A 62 -24.95 -10.20 -12.61
CA GLY A 62 -25.53 -8.89 -12.30
C GLY A 62 -24.74 -7.61 -12.66
N THR A 63 -25.37 -6.78 -13.51
CA THR A 63 -24.96 -5.41 -13.93
C THR A 63 -24.74 -4.41 -12.79
N GLU A 64 -25.34 -4.67 -11.62
CA GLU A 64 -25.18 -3.90 -10.38
C GLU A 64 -23.74 -3.89 -9.86
N LEU A 65 -23.04 -5.04 -9.91
CA LEU A 65 -21.68 -5.15 -9.37
C LEU A 65 -20.69 -4.28 -10.16
N ARG A 66 -20.85 -4.26 -11.49
CA ARG A 66 -20.08 -3.43 -12.41
C ARG A 66 -20.30 -1.95 -12.13
N ARG A 67 -21.55 -1.51 -12.02
CA ARG A 67 -21.89 -0.09 -11.80
C ARG A 67 -21.33 0.41 -10.46
N ASN A 68 -21.47 -0.37 -9.40
CA ASN A 68 -21.01 -0.01 -8.06
C ASN A 68 -19.48 0.02 -7.95
N LEU A 69 -18.77 -0.96 -8.53
CA LEU A 69 -17.30 -0.97 -8.56
C LEU A 69 -16.73 0.31 -9.19
N LEU A 70 -17.28 0.74 -10.32
CA LEU A 70 -16.81 1.92 -11.04
C LEU A 70 -17.12 3.22 -10.30
N THR A 71 -18.30 3.33 -9.65
CA THR A 71 -18.67 4.51 -8.84
C THR A 71 -17.73 4.73 -7.65
N TYR A 72 -17.28 3.66 -6.98
CA TYR A 72 -16.43 3.77 -5.80
C TYR A 72 -14.93 3.83 -6.11
N LEU A 73 -14.47 3.25 -7.23
CA LEU A 73 -13.11 3.51 -7.72
C LEU A 73 -12.89 5.02 -7.90
N GLY A 74 -13.88 5.77 -8.39
CA GLY A 74 -13.82 7.24 -8.47
C GLY A 74 -13.74 7.99 -7.13
N VAL A 75 -13.91 7.32 -5.98
CA VAL A 75 -13.76 7.92 -4.63
C VAL A 75 -12.31 7.85 -4.14
N ILE A 76 -11.57 6.82 -4.55
CA ILE A 76 -10.18 6.57 -4.12
C ILE A 76 -9.19 6.99 -5.21
N VAL A 77 -9.57 6.76 -6.47
CA VAL A 77 -8.80 7.04 -7.67
C VAL A 77 -9.36 8.32 -8.30
N PRO A 78 -8.50 9.27 -8.75
CA PRO A 78 -8.96 10.49 -9.41
C PRO A 78 -9.91 10.23 -10.57
N VAL A 79 -10.89 11.13 -10.79
CA VAL A 79 -11.94 11.01 -11.82
C VAL A 79 -11.36 10.64 -13.19
N SER A 80 -10.31 11.32 -13.64
CA SER A 80 -9.67 11.05 -14.93
C SER A 80 -9.09 9.63 -15.02
N ALA A 81 -8.52 9.12 -13.93
CA ALA A 81 -8.02 7.75 -13.88
C ALA A 81 -9.15 6.72 -13.81
N SER A 82 -10.28 7.07 -13.18
CA SER A 82 -11.49 6.24 -13.23
C SER A 82 -12.09 6.16 -14.65
N ASP A 83 -12.06 7.24 -15.42
CA ASP A 83 -12.54 7.25 -16.81
C ASP A 83 -11.72 6.33 -17.72
N LEU A 84 -10.39 6.35 -17.59
CA LEU A 84 -9.51 5.43 -18.33
C LEU A 84 -9.85 3.96 -18.02
N ILE A 85 -10.04 3.66 -16.74
CA ILE A 85 -10.45 2.33 -16.28
C ILE A 85 -11.79 1.93 -16.91
N ASN A 86 -12.78 2.84 -16.91
CA ASN A 86 -14.12 2.61 -17.47
C ASN A 86 -14.07 2.26 -18.96
N THR A 87 -13.38 3.08 -19.77
CA THR A 87 -13.26 2.86 -21.22
C THR A 87 -12.61 1.52 -21.54
N THR A 88 -11.50 1.20 -20.86
CA THR A 88 -10.79 -0.08 -21.03
C THR A 88 -11.68 -1.26 -20.61
N VAL A 89 -12.48 -1.10 -19.55
CA VAL A 89 -13.40 -2.15 -19.08
C VAL A 89 -14.51 -2.45 -20.09
N ASP A 90 -15.10 -1.42 -20.67
CA ASP A 90 -16.19 -1.57 -21.64
C ASP A 90 -15.72 -2.19 -22.97
N GLU A 91 -14.50 -1.86 -23.41
CA GLU A 91 -13.90 -2.42 -24.64
C GLU A 91 -13.58 -3.92 -24.53
N ILE A 92 -13.15 -4.38 -23.34
CA ILE A 92 -12.67 -5.76 -23.14
C ILE A 92 -13.81 -6.74 -22.76
N SER A 93 -14.90 -6.26 -22.16
CA SER A 93 -15.97 -7.12 -21.63
C SER A 93 -16.78 -7.87 -22.71
N GLN A 94 -16.68 -7.48 -23.98
CA GLN A 94 -17.47 -8.07 -25.07
C GLN A 94 -16.92 -9.41 -25.61
N ASP A 95 -15.72 -9.82 -25.19
CA ASP A 95 -15.03 -11.00 -25.76
C ASP A 95 -14.21 -11.76 -24.69
N SER A 96 -14.81 -12.10 -23.54
CA SER A 96 -14.09 -12.79 -22.45
C SER A 96 -14.17 -14.32 -22.57
N SER A 97 -13.01 -14.98 -22.69
CA SER A 97 -12.86 -16.45 -22.64
C SER A 97 -12.04 -16.86 -21.42
N GLY A 98 -12.22 -18.09 -20.93
CA GLY A 98 -11.48 -18.61 -19.76
C GLY A 98 -9.95 -18.57 -19.91
N ALA A 99 -9.43 -18.65 -21.14
CA ALA A 99 -7.99 -18.50 -21.40
C ALA A 99 -7.49 -17.06 -21.21
N LYS A 100 -8.30 -16.06 -21.60
CA LYS A 100 -7.97 -14.62 -21.42
C LYS A 100 -7.92 -14.25 -19.94
N LEU A 101 -8.81 -14.84 -19.11
CA LEU A 101 -8.81 -14.73 -17.65
C LEU A 101 -7.49 -15.14 -17.02
N TRP A 102 -7.03 -16.38 -17.29
CA TRP A 102 -5.79 -16.91 -16.73
C TRP A 102 -4.57 -16.15 -17.22
N PHE A 103 -4.54 -15.76 -18.50
CA PHE A 103 -3.46 -14.95 -19.05
C PHE A 103 -3.38 -13.57 -18.39
N GLY A 104 -4.51 -12.87 -18.25
CA GLY A 104 -4.59 -11.58 -17.55
C GLY A 104 -4.14 -11.70 -16.10
N LEU A 105 -4.61 -12.73 -15.38
CA LEU A 105 -4.21 -12.95 -13.98
C LEU A 105 -2.70 -13.17 -13.82
N LEU A 106 -2.12 -14.09 -14.62
CA LEU A 106 -0.70 -14.42 -14.51
C LEU A 106 0.20 -13.25 -14.90
N THR A 107 -0.16 -12.52 -15.96
CA THR A 107 0.58 -11.32 -16.37
C THR A 107 0.45 -10.20 -15.32
N SER A 108 -0.74 -9.97 -14.76
CA SER A 108 -0.94 -9.03 -13.64
C SER A 108 -0.07 -9.34 -12.47
N LEU A 109 -0.09 -10.61 -12.05
CA LEU A 109 0.65 -11.04 -10.89
C LEU A 109 2.15 -10.88 -11.13
N TRP A 110 2.63 -11.18 -12.34
CA TRP A 110 4.03 -10.96 -12.70
C TRP A 110 4.44 -9.49 -12.62
N PHE A 111 3.71 -8.57 -13.25
CA PHE A 111 4.04 -7.15 -13.22
C PHE A 111 3.89 -6.54 -11.82
N ALA A 112 2.83 -6.90 -11.10
CA ALA A 112 2.62 -6.46 -9.73
C ALA A 112 3.71 -6.98 -8.77
N SER A 113 4.15 -8.23 -8.95
CA SER A 113 5.27 -8.80 -8.18
C SER A 113 6.61 -8.14 -8.51
N SER A 114 6.79 -7.66 -9.73
CA SER A 114 7.97 -6.88 -10.12
C SER A 114 8.01 -5.52 -9.38
N GLY A 115 6.86 -4.85 -9.27
CA GLY A 115 6.70 -3.66 -8.43
C GLY A 115 6.99 -3.93 -6.95
N MET A 116 6.49 -5.04 -6.40
CA MET A 116 6.84 -5.47 -5.04
C MET A 116 8.33 -5.77 -4.89
N GLY A 117 8.98 -6.34 -5.91
CA GLY A 117 10.42 -6.54 -5.98
C GLY A 117 11.21 -5.23 -5.88
N ALA A 118 10.72 -4.16 -6.49
CA ALA A 118 11.30 -2.82 -6.37
C ALA A 118 11.06 -2.20 -4.97
N ILE A 119 9.90 -2.47 -4.34
CA ILE A 119 9.66 -2.08 -2.93
C ILE A 119 10.66 -2.80 -2.00
N ILE A 120 10.85 -4.11 -2.17
CA ILE A 120 11.82 -4.91 -1.41
C ILE A 120 13.22 -4.28 -1.50
N GLU A 121 13.64 -3.93 -2.72
CA GLU A 121 14.95 -3.32 -2.94
C GLU A 121 15.09 -1.94 -2.29
N ALA A 122 14.07 -1.09 -2.45
CA ALA A 122 14.06 0.24 -1.86
C ALA A 122 14.10 0.18 -0.33
N LEU A 123 13.38 -0.78 0.28
CA LEU A 123 13.41 -0.97 1.72
C LEU A 123 14.72 -1.59 2.22
N ASN A 124 15.32 -2.52 1.47
CA ASN A 124 16.68 -2.99 1.79
C ASN A 124 17.67 -1.83 1.86
N VAL A 125 17.58 -0.87 0.93
CA VAL A 125 18.40 0.33 0.91
C VAL A 125 18.10 1.22 2.12
N ALA A 126 16.82 1.45 2.46
CA ALA A 126 16.42 2.21 3.65
C ALA A 126 17.05 1.65 4.96
N TYR A 127 17.17 0.33 5.06
CA TYR A 127 17.81 -0.34 6.21
C TYR A 127 19.33 -0.55 6.06
N ASP A 128 19.94 -0.08 4.97
CA ASP A 128 21.35 -0.24 4.63
C ASP A 128 21.79 -1.73 4.51
N VAL A 129 20.86 -2.63 4.18
CA VAL A 129 21.11 -4.07 4.08
C VAL A 129 21.23 -4.53 2.63
N ASN A 130 22.19 -5.43 2.40
CA ASN A 130 22.34 -6.11 1.12
C ASN A 130 21.42 -7.32 1.03
N GLU A 131 20.78 -7.49 -0.13
CA GLU A 131 19.95 -8.66 -0.41
C GLU A 131 20.80 -9.94 -0.44
N THR A 132 20.50 -10.89 0.44
CA THR A 132 21.17 -12.22 0.47
C THR A 132 20.26 -13.35 0.02
N ARG A 133 18.95 -13.10 -0.12
CA ARG A 133 18.01 -14.11 -0.60
C ARG A 133 18.32 -14.40 -2.07
N ALA A 134 18.38 -15.69 -2.42
CA ALA A 134 18.49 -16.11 -3.80
C ALA A 134 17.35 -15.48 -4.63
N TRP A 135 17.63 -15.15 -5.90
CA TRP A 135 16.66 -14.46 -6.78
C TRP A 135 15.27 -15.10 -6.77
N TRP A 136 15.18 -16.44 -6.82
CA TRP A 136 13.90 -17.16 -6.78
C TRP A 136 13.14 -17.01 -5.45
N ARG A 137 13.85 -16.94 -4.31
CA ARG A 137 13.23 -16.71 -2.98
C ARG A 137 12.70 -15.28 -2.89
N ARG A 138 13.46 -14.30 -3.38
CA ARG A 138 13.04 -12.90 -3.46
C ARG A 138 11.80 -12.77 -4.34
N THR A 139 11.80 -13.38 -5.53
CA THR A 139 10.65 -13.35 -6.44
C THR A 139 9.43 -14.04 -5.84
N LEU A 140 9.58 -15.21 -5.22
CA LEU A 140 8.47 -15.90 -4.56
C LEU A 140 7.89 -15.06 -3.42
N LEU A 141 8.73 -14.44 -2.60
CA LEU A 141 8.29 -13.52 -1.55
C LEU A 141 7.55 -12.31 -2.13
N ALA A 142 8.05 -11.72 -3.21
CA ALA A 142 7.38 -10.60 -3.88
C ALA A 142 5.98 -11.00 -4.37
N ILE A 143 5.86 -12.19 -4.99
CA ILE A 143 4.56 -12.75 -5.42
C ILE A 143 3.63 -12.96 -4.22
N LEU A 144 4.12 -13.58 -3.13
CA LEU A 144 3.31 -13.84 -1.94
C LEU A 144 2.81 -12.55 -1.28
N LEU A 145 3.67 -11.53 -1.18
CA LEU A 145 3.29 -10.22 -0.66
C LEU A 145 2.28 -9.54 -1.59
N THR A 146 2.49 -9.57 -2.90
CA THR A 146 1.51 -9.07 -3.87
C THR A 146 0.14 -9.74 -3.70
N ILE A 147 0.09 -11.06 -3.54
CA ILE A 147 -1.17 -11.80 -3.29
C ILE A 147 -1.79 -11.38 -1.96
N ALA A 148 -1.00 -11.31 -0.89
CA ALA A 148 -1.50 -10.92 0.43
C ALA A 148 -2.10 -9.50 0.42
N LEU A 149 -1.43 -8.54 -0.23
CA LEU A 149 -1.94 -7.18 -0.40
C LEU A 149 -3.19 -7.17 -1.27
N ALA A 150 -3.23 -7.95 -2.35
CA ALA A 150 -4.42 -8.07 -3.20
C ALA A 150 -5.61 -8.60 -2.40
N VAL A 151 -5.42 -9.61 -1.53
CA VAL A 151 -6.47 -10.12 -0.65
C VAL A 151 -6.96 -9.05 0.32
N LEU A 152 -6.06 -8.27 0.94
CA LEU A 152 -6.45 -7.17 1.83
C LEU A 152 -7.25 -6.09 1.09
N ILE A 153 -6.80 -5.69 -0.10
CA ILE A 153 -7.48 -4.69 -0.92
C ILE A 153 -8.85 -5.21 -1.36
N ILE A 154 -8.94 -6.43 -1.88
CA ILE A 154 -10.20 -7.04 -2.31
C ILE A 154 -11.17 -7.17 -1.12
N THR A 155 -10.68 -7.55 0.06
CA THR A 155 -11.50 -7.65 1.28
C THR A 155 -11.98 -6.28 1.74
N ALA A 156 -11.12 -5.26 1.72
CA ALA A 156 -11.48 -3.89 2.05
C ALA A 156 -12.55 -3.33 1.09
N LEU A 157 -12.38 -3.58 -0.21
CA LEU A 157 -13.33 -3.21 -1.25
C LEU A 157 -14.66 -3.97 -1.08
N ALA A 158 -14.62 -5.29 -0.87
CA ALA A 158 -15.82 -6.08 -0.61
C ALA A 158 -16.58 -5.61 0.63
N LEU A 159 -15.87 -5.32 1.72
CA LEU A 159 -16.46 -4.73 2.91
C LEU A 159 -17.08 -3.36 2.63
N MET A 160 -16.41 -2.53 1.80
CA MET A 160 -16.95 -1.23 1.40
C MET A 160 -18.24 -1.39 0.56
N PHE A 161 -18.26 -2.31 -0.41
CA PHE A 161 -19.38 -2.51 -1.33
C PHE A 161 -20.58 -3.21 -0.70
N TYR A 162 -20.33 -4.30 0.02
CA TYR A 162 -21.39 -5.15 0.57
C TYR A 162 -21.71 -4.83 2.02
N GLY A 163 -20.83 -4.14 2.74
CA GLY A 163 -20.99 -3.88 4.16
C GLY A 163 -22.26 -3.11 4.50
N SER A 164 -22.69 -2.14 3.67
CA SER A 164 -23.95 -1.41 3.93
C SER A 164 -25.17 -2.31 3.77
N ARG A 165 -25.22 -3.12 2.71
CA ARG A 165 -26.32 -4.08 2.48
C ARG A 165 -26.43 -5.09 3.63
N ILE A 166 -25.31 -5.64 4.07
CA ILE A 166 -25.25 -6.57 5.22
C ILE A 166 -25.81 -5.90 6.48
N ALA A 167 -25.44 -4.65 6.76
CA ALA A 167 -25.91 -3.95 7.94
C ALA A 167 -27.38 -3.57 7.88
N GLU A 168 -27.90 -3.16 6.71
CA GLU A 168 -29.32 -2.88 6.51
C GLU A 168 -30.16 -4.14 6.71
N GLU A 169 -29.70 -5.29 6.22
CA GLU A 169 -30.41 -6.56 6.35
C GLU A 169 -30.43 -7.07 7.80
N ILE A 170 -29.31 -6.93 8.52
CA ILE A 170 -29.24 -7.19 9.97
C ILE A 170 -30.15 -6.23 10.73
N ALA A 171 -30.12 -4.93 10.40
CA ALA A 171 -30.93 -3.91 11.07
C ALA A 171 -32.43 -4.19 10.91
N ASN A 172 -32.87 -4.49 9.69
CA ASN A 172 -34.27 -4.82 9.40
C ASN A 172 -34.71 -6.13 10.06
N ARG A 173 -33.84 -7.13 10.16
CA ARG A 173 -34.17 -8.45 10.73
C ARG A 173 -34.28 -8.43 12.25
N TYR A 174 -33.44 -7.65 12.94
CA TYR A 174 -33.39 -7.59 14.41
C TYR A 174 -34.01 -6.32 15.00
N GLY A 175 -34.57 -5.44 14.15
CA GLY A 175 -35.21 -4.20 14.58
C GLY A 175 -34.24 -3.12 15.06
N PHE A 176 -32.98 -3.16 14.62
CA PHE A 176 -32.03 -2.09 14.94
C PHE A 176 -32.35 -0.84 14.11
N GLY A 177 -32.40 0.33 14.78
CA GLY A 177 -32.69 1.60 14.14
C GLY A 177 -31.49 2.23 13.43
N ALA A 178 -31.68 3.46 12.91
CA ALA A 178 -30.67 4.23 12.18
C ALA A 178 -29.35 4.45 12.95
N THR A 179 -29.37 4.34 14.29
CA THR A 179 -28.15 4.42 15.12
C THR A 179 -27.19 3.26 14.86
N PHE A 180 -27.70 2.05 14.59
CA PHE A 180 -26.88 0.88 14.27
C PHE A 180 -26.20 1.02 12.91
N THR A 181 -26.93 1.46 11.89
CA THR A 181 -26.38 1.65 10.53
C THR A 181 -25.34 2.78 10.49
N ALA A 182 -25.55 3.86 11.27
CA ALA A 182 -24.55 4.91 11.45
C ALA A 182 -23.28 4.38 12.15
N GLY A 183 -23.43 3.64 13.26
CA GLY A 183 -22.30 3.02 13.96
C GLY A 183 -21.53 2.03 13.09
N TRP A 184 -22.25 1.22 12.30
CA TRP A 184 -21.66 0.29 11.35
C TRP A 184 -20.86 1.00 10.25
N THR A 185 -21.36 2.14 9.76
CA THR A 185 -20.65 2.93 8.75
C THR A 185 -19.29 3.40 9.29
N VAL A 186 -19.24 3.89 10.53
CA VAL A 186 -17.98 4.28 11.19
C VAL A 186 -17.06 3.06 11.34
N LEU A 187 -17.59 1.94 11.82
CA LEU A 187 -16.81 0.72 12.03
C LEU A 187 -16.22 0.17 10.71
N ARG A 188 -16.97 0.27 9.62
CA ARG A 188 -16.51 -0.11 8.27
C ARG A 188 -15.31 0.71 7.83
N TRP A 189 -15.35 2.03 8.00
CA TRP A 189 -14.20 2.89 7.69
C TRP A 189 -12.99 2.58 8.58
N LEU A 190 -13.22 2.24 9.85
CA LEU A 190 -12.15 1.77 10.74
C LEU A 190 -11.52 0.45 10.25
N PHE A 191 -12.32 -0.52 9.79
CA PHE A 191 -11.79 -1.76 9.23
C PHE A 191 -10.97 -1.52 7.96
N VAL A 192 -11.41 -0.63 7.07
CA VAL A 192 -10.62 -0.25 5.88
C VAL A 192 -9.28 0.36 6.31
N LEU A 193 -9.29 1.26 7.31
CA LEU A 193 -8.05 1.84 7.83
C LEU A 193 -7.13 0.77 8.44
N VAL A 194 -7.69 -0.22 9.14
CA VAL A 194 -6.93 -1.38 9.66
C VAL A 194 -6.34 -2.20 8.52
N PHE A 195 -7.07 -2.47 7.43
CA PHE A 195 -6.52 -3.20 6.29
C PHE A 195 -5.39 -2.44 5.59
N VAL A 196 -5.51 -1.12 5.44
CA VAL A 196 -4.44 -0.28 4.89
C VAL A 196 -3.22 -0.30 5.83
N PHE A 197 -3.43 -0.18 7.14
CA PHE A 197 -2.36 -0.29 8.13
C PHE A 197 -1.66 -1.65 8.07
N LEU A 198 -2.43 -2.75 8.00
CA LEU A 198 -1.89 -4.11 7.84
C LEU A 198 -1.11 -4.27 6.53
N ALA A 199 -1.55 -3.64 5.44
CA ALA A 199 -0.81 -3.68 4.18
C ALA A 199 0.58 -3.03 4.33
N PHE A 200 0.66 -1.87 4.98
CA PHE A 200 1.94 -1.20 5.28
C PHE A 200 2.81 -2.05 6.23
N GLU A 201 2.25 -2.61 7.30
CA GLU A 201 2.99 -3.49 8.20
C GLU A 201 3.51 -4.75 7.52
N LEU A 202 2.70 -5.42 6.68
CA LEU A 202 3.13 -6.60 5.93
C LEU A 202 4.31 -6.28 5.02
N ILE A 203 4.25 -5.15 4.31
CA ILE A 203 5.37 -4.67 3.49
C ILE A 203 6.60 -4.48 4.38
N TYR A 204 6.49 -3.72 5.47
CA TYR A 204 7.66 -3.38 6.30
C TYR A 204 8.24 -4.60 7.04
N TYR A 205 7.42 -5.58 7.38
CA TYR A 205 7.85 -6.77 8.11
C TYR A 205 8.54 -7.79 7.22
N PHE A 206 7.98 -8.07 6.05
CA PHE A 206 8.45 -9.15 5.19
C PHE A 206 9.37 -8.69 4.06
N ALA A 207 9.23 -7.45 3.58
CA ALA A 207 9.99 -7.01 2.42
C ALA A 207 11.50 -6.86 2.69
N PRO A 208 11.96 -6.18 3.76
CA PRO A 208 13.39 -6.06 4.04
C PRO A 208 14.03 -7.42 4.37
N ASP A 209 15.28 -7.64 3.93
CA ASP A 209 16.06 -8.84 4.24
C ASP A 209 16.67 -8.79 5.66
N LEU A 210 15.79 -8.68 6.66
CA LEU A 210 16.10 -8.63 8.08
C LEU A 210 15.55 -9.88 8.78
N HIS A 211 16.32 -10.42 9.73
CA HIS A 211 15.90 -11.55 10.56
C HIS A 211 15.35 -11.04 11.89
N GLU A 212 14.37 -11.74 12.49
CA GLU A 212 13.78 -11.37 13.79
C GLU A 212 13.30 -9.90 13.84
N GLN A 213 12.49 -9.49 12.86
CA GLN A 213 11.85 -8.17 12.92
C GLN A 213 10.82 -8.11 14.06
N GLN A 214 10.71 -6.95 14.71
CA GLN A 214 9.78 -6.76 15.81
C GLN A 214 8.78 -5.67 15.50
N LEU A 215 7.47 -5.99 15.54
CA LEU A 215 6.37 -5.09 15.17
C LEU A 215 6.44 -3.70 15.83
N ARG A 216 7.00 -3.61 17.04
CA ARG A 216 7.15 -2.34 17.77
C ARG A 216 8.00 -1.29 17.04
N TRP A 217 8.94 -1.71 16.19
CA TRP A 217 9.78 -0.82 15.38
C TRP A 217 9.11 -0.44 14.06
N LEU A 218 8.13 -1.23 13.60
CA LEU A 218 7.48 -1.07 12.31
C LEU A 218 6.20 -0.23 12.36
N ALA A 219 5.46 -0.35 13.46
CA ALA A 219 4.20 0.35 13.65
C ALA A 219 4.32 1.89 13.50
N PRO A 220 5.37 2.58 13.99
CA PRO A 220 5.48 4.03 13.84
C PRO A 220 5.52 4.50 12.39
N GLY A 221 6.31 3.85 11.54
CA GLY A 221 6.41 4.15 10.12
C GLY A 221 5.18 3.73 9.34
N ALA A 222 4.49 2.65 9.74
CA ALA A 222 3.18 2.31 9.18
C ALA A 222 2.14 3.39 9.49
N ILE A 223 2.07 3.90 10.72
CA ILE A 223 1.17 5.01 11.09
C ILE A 223 1.49 6.26 10.26
N ILE A 224 2.76 6.65 10.19
CA ILE A 224 3.19 7.85 9.45
C ILE A 224 2.94 7.67 7.95
N GLY A 225 3.26 6.50 7.39
CA GLY A 225 3.04 6.15 6.00
C GLY A 225 1.56 6.22 5.62
N VAL A 226 0.68 5.59 6.40
CA VAL A 226 -0.77 5.64 6.18
C VAL A 226 -1.31 7.06 6.31
N PHE A 227 -0.87 7.81 7.33
CA PHE A 227 -1.27 9.20 7.49
C PHE A 227 -0.86 10.07 6.29
N LEU A 228 0.39 9.97 5.85
CA LEU A 228 0.88 10.67 4.67
C LEU A 228 0.13 10.24 3.42
N TRP A 229 -0.14 8.95 3.26
CA TRP A 229 -0.85 8.43 2.09
C TRP A 229 -2.27 8.98 2.00
N LEU A 230 -3.00 9.02 3.13
CA LEU A 230 -4.33 9.63 3.22
C LEU A 230 -4.28 11.15 2.96
N LEU A 231 -3.32 11.85 3.59
CA LEU A 231 -3.14 13.28 3.41
C LEU A 231 -2.86 13.63 1.95
N VAL A 232 -1.93 12.92 1.33
CA VAL A 232 -1.53 13.14 -0.06
C VAL A 232 -2.66 12.78 -1.01
N SER A 233 -3.39 11.69 -0.76
CA SER A 233 -4.56 11.31 -1.57
C SER A 233 -5.67 12.38 -1.50
N PHE A 234 -5.94 12.91 -0.30
CA PHE A 234 -6.91 13.99 -0.09
C PHE A 234 -6.49 15.29 -0.79
N LEU A 235 -5.23 15.71 -0.61
CA LEU A 235 -4.70 16.93 -1.22
C LEU A 235 -4.66 16.81 -2.74
N PHE A 236 -4.24 15.66 -3.27
CA PHE A 236 -4.18 15.40 -4.69
C PHE A 236 -5.57 15.38 -5.33
N GLY A 237 -6.53 14.68 -4.71
CA GLY A 237 -7.93 14.67 -5.17
C GLY A 237 -8.54 16.07 -5.16
N SER A 238 -8.29 16.84 -4.10
CA SER A 238 -8.74 18.22 -3.98
C SER A 238 -8.12 19.13 -5.04
N TYR A 239 -6.81 19.03 -5.29
CA TYR A 239 -6.11 19.78 -6.34
C TYR A 239 -6.73 19.54 -7.72
N LEU A 240 -7.00 18.28 -8.06
CA LEU A 240 -7.61 17.93 -9.35
C LEU A 240 -9.04 18.44 -9.47
N ASN A 241 -9.82 18.48 -8.40
CA ASN A 241 -11.17 19.03 -8.43
C ASN A 241 -11.20 20.53 -8.80
N PHE A 242 -10.17 21.30 -8.43
CA PHE A 242 -10.08 22.73 -8.77
C PHE A 242 -9.33 23.01 -10.08
N TYR A 243 -8.34 22.17 -10.44
CA TYR A 243 -7.39 22.44 -11.52
C TYR A 243 -7.30 21.28 -12.55
N ASN A 244 -8.44 20.70 -12.96
CA ASN A 244 -8.49 19.60 -13.93
C ASN A 244 -8.17 20.01 -15.40
N THR A 245 -7.40 21.09 -15.61
CA THR A 245 -7.04 21.58 -16.94
C THR A 245 -6.19 20.57 -17.71
N TYR A 246 -5.38 19.76 -17.02
CA TYR A 246 -4.53 18.74 -17.66
C TYR A 246 -5.34 17.68 -18.42
N SER A 247 -6.44 17.16 -17.84
CA SER A 247 -7.31 16.21 -18.56
C SER A 247 -8.07 16.88 -19.70
N ILE A 248 -8.38 18.17 -19.60
CA ILE A 248 -9.04 18.93 -20.67
C ILE A 248 -8.11 19.11 -21.88
N VAL A 249 -6.82 19.41 -21.65
CA VAL A 249 -5.84 19.66 -22.72
C VAL A 249 -5.33 18.36 -23.35
N TYR A 250 -5.08 17.33 -22.53
CA TYR A 250 -4.44 16.08 -22.97
C TYR A 250 -5.39 14.88 -23.07
N GLY A 251 -6.67 15.04 -22.76
CA GLY A 251 -7.67 13.96 -22.83
C GLY A 251 -7.27 12.72 -22.03
N SER A 252 -7.35 11.56 -22.66
CA SER A 252 -6.99 10.26 -22.07
C SER A 252 -5.51 10.17 -21.66
N LEU A 253 -4.61 10.87 -22.34
CA LEU A 253 -3.20 10.93 -21.94
C LEU A 253 -3.03 11.68 -20.61
N GLY A 254 -3.85 12.72 -20.38
CA GLY A 254 -3.87 13.45 -19.11
C GLY A 254 -4.27 12.57 -17.94
N ALA A 255 -5.22 11.64 -18.14
CA ALA A 255 -5.60 10.66 -17.12
C ALA A 255 -4.44 9.74 -16.70
N VAL A 256 -3.66 9.24 -17.67
CA VAL A 256 -2.49 8.40 -17.40
C VAL A 256 -1.44 9.17 -16.60
N ILE A 257 -1.16 10.42 -16.98
CA ILE A 257 -0.17 11.28 -16.29
C ILE A 257 -0.60 11.52 -14.83
N ILE A 258 -1.87 11.85 -14.62
CA ILE A 258 -2.44 12.05 -13.28
C ILE A 258 -2.33 10.77 -12.45
N LEU A 259 -2.62 9.62 -13.04
CA LEU A 259 -2.52 8.34 -12.34
C LEU A 259 -1.07 7.98 -11.99
N MET A 260 -0.14 8.17 -12.91
CA MET A 260 1.30 7.99 -12.65
C MET A 260 1.78 8.89 -11.51
N LEU A 261 1.30 10.14 -11.45
CA LEU A 261 1.63 11.06 -10.37
C LEU A 261 1.06 10.59 -9.04
N TRP A 262 -0.17 10.08 -9.01
CA TRP A 262 -0.75 9.48 -7.81
C TRP A 262 0.00 8.23 -7.34
N PHE A 263 0.42 7.36 -8.28
CA PHE A 263 1.25 6.20 -7.97
C PHE A 263 2.64 6.59 -7.46
N TYR A 264 3.25 7.63 -8.04
CA TYR A 264 4.51 8.20 -7.58
C TYR A 264 4.39 8.69 -6.14
N LEU A 265 3.35 9.46 -5.85
CA LEU A 265 3.04 9.95 -4.51
C LEU A 265 2.78 8.80 -3.53
N THR A 266 2.07 7.76 -3.96
CA THR A 266 1.86 6.56 -3.15
C THR A 266 3.19 5.87 -2.83
N GLY A 267 4.05 5.67 -3.83
CA GLY A 267 5.41 5.14 -3.66
C GLY A 267 6.22 5.95 -2.66
N MET A 268 6.19 7.28 -2.77
CA MET A 268 6.83 8.19 -1.80
C MET A 268 6.36 7.91 -0.36
N THR A 269 5.04 7.78 -0.13
CA THR A 269 4.52 7.55 1.22
C THR A 269 4.93 6.20 1.82
N ILE A 270 4.97 5.14 0.99
CA ILE A 270 5.44 3.82 1.40
C ILE A 270 6.92 3.88 1.77
N LEU A 271 7.75 4.51 0.94
CA LEU A 271 9.19 4.58 1.19
C LEU A 271 9.53 5.49 2.38
N ILE A 272 8.87 6.64 2.53
CA ILE A 272 9.06 7.52 3.70
C ILE A 272 8.72 6.78 5.00
N GLY A 273 7.63 5.99 5.04
CA GLY A 273 7.32 5.19 6.23
C GLY A 273 8.37 4.11 6.52
N GLY A 274 8.97 3.52 5.48
CA GLY A 274 10.09 2.59 5.61
C GLY A 274 11.34 3.24 6.19
N GLU A 275 11.72 4.42 5.69
CA GLU A 275 12.83 5.23 6.21
C GLU A 275 12.64 5.62 7.67
N VAL A 276 11.42 6.00 8.04
CA VAL A 276 11.07 6.31 9.42
C VAL A 276 11.31 5.10 10.33
N ASN A 277 10.90 3.91 9.90
CA ASN A 277 11.13 2.69 10.67
C ASN A 277 12.63 2.39 10.81
N ALA A 278 13.39 2.46 9.71
CA ALA A 278 14.82 2.26 9.73
C ALA A 278 15.54 3.24 10.67
N ILE A 279 15.22 4.53 10.59
CA ILE A 279 15.82 5.56 11.47
C ILE A 279 15.50 5.29 12.95
N ILE A 280 14.25 4.91 13.26
CA ILE A 280 13.84 4.63 14.65
C ILE A 280 14.56 3.40 15.20
N GLU A 281 14.62 2.31 14.43
CA GLU A 281 15.31 1.08 14.85
C GLU A 281 16.81 1.32 15.01
N GLN A 282 17.46 1.99 14.05
CA GLN A 282 18.89 2.31 14.12
C GLN A 282 19.22 3.26 15.28
N ALA A 283 18.33 4.23 15.58
CA ALA A 283 18.50 5.11 16.74
C ALA A 283 18.38 4.34 18.06
N ALA A 284 17.46 3.38 18.15
CA ALA A 284 17.32 2.52 19.32
C ALA A 284 18.53 1.59 19.51
N ALA A 285 19.10 1.05 18.43
CA ALA A 285 20.33 0.26 18.48
C ALA A 285 21.51 1.09 19.00
N ARG A 286 21.66 2.34 18.54
CA ARG A 286 22.68 3.27 19.06
C ARG A 286 22.48 3.64 20.54
N ALA A 287 21.24 3.62 21.01
CA ALA A 287 20.91 3.81 22.42
C ALA A 287 21.12 2.55 23.28
N GLY A 288 21.50 1.42 22.66
CA GLY A 288 21.81 0.15 23.34
C GLY A 288 20.62 -0.79 23.53
N ASP A 289 19.52 -0.63 22.77
CA ASP A 289 18.41 -1.58 22.81
C ASP A 289 18.85 -2.93 22.20
N PRO A 290 18.82 -4.03 22.97
CA PRO A 290 19.33 -5.35 22.54
C PRO A 290 18.50 -6.00 21.43
N GLU A 291 17.32 -5.46 21.15
CA GLU A 291 16.37 -6.00 20.20
C GLU A 291 16.26 -5.12 18.94
N ALA A 292 17.03 -4.04 18.86
CA ALA A 292 17.13 -3.16 17.70
C ALA A 292 18.37 -3.49 16.85
N LYS A 293 18.32 -3.15 15.56
CA LYS A 293 19.40 -3.41 14.60
C LYS A 293 20.06 -2.11 14.17
N ALA A 294 21.39 -2.09 14.12
CA ALA A 294 22.11 -0.98 13.52
C ALA A 294 22.01 -1.03 11.98
N ALA A 295 22.48 0.03 11.32
CA ALA A 295 22.50 0.11 9.86
C ALA A 295 23.29 -1.08 9.27
N GLY A 296 22.66 -1.83 8.36
CA GLY A 296 23.24 -3.00 7.72
C GLY A 296 23.24 -4.29 8.55
N GLU A 297 22.76 -4.27 9.80
CA GLU A 297 22.65 -5.47 10.64
C GLU A 297 21.38 -6.25 10.35
N LYS A 298 21.52 -7.56 10.10
CA LYS A 298 20.38 -8.44 9.83
C LYS A 298 19.77 -9.05 11.08
N LEU A 299 20.58 -9.24 12.12
CA LEU A 299 20.19 -9.78 13.43
C LEU A 299 20.56 -8.76 14.50
N PRO A 300 19.78 -8.66 15.60
CA PRO A 300 20.15 -7.80 16.72
C PRO A 300 21.48 -8.24 17.36
N ASP A 301 22.26 -7.28 17.88
CA ASP A 301 23.57 -7.58 18.48
C ASP A 301 23.45 -8.54 19.67
N GLU A 302 23.99 -9.74 19.50
CA GLU A 302 23.99 -10.82 20.49
C GLU A 302 24.72 -10.39 21.78
N ARG A 303 25.75 -9.53 21.68
CA ARG A 303 26.47 -9.01 22.84
C ARG A 303 25.61 -8.04 23.64
N ALA A 304 24.80 -7.22 22.96
CA ALA A 304 23.85 -6.33 23.62
C ALA A 304 22.75 -7.14 24.33
N ARG A 305 22.23 -8.21 23.70
CA ARG A 305 21.25 -9.13 24.32
C ARG A 305 21.76 -9.77 25.60
N VAL A 306 22.99 -10.31 25.58
CA VAL A 306 23.59 -10.95 26.76
C VAL A 306 23.81 -9.94 27.89
N ARG A 307 24.23 -8.71 27.58
CA ARG A 307 24.38 -7.63 28.59
C ARG A 307 23.04 -7.23 29.23
N ALA A 308 21.97 -7.17 28.43
CA ALA A 308 20.65 -6.82 28.93
C ALA A 308 19.99 -7.96 29.73
N ALA A 309 20.27 -9.23 29.40
CA ALA A 309 19.76 -10.39 30.12
C ALA A 309 20.50 -10.67 31.45
N GLY A 310 21.71 -10.13 31.62
CA GLY A 310 22.52 -10.27 32.83
C GLY A 310 22.45 -9.08 33.80
N ALA A 311 21.64 -8.06 33.52
CA ALA A 311 21.43 -6.87 34.33
C ALA A 311 20.02 -6.86 34.94
#